data_AF-A0A0F9U9R9-F1
#
_entry.id   AF-A0A0F9U9R9-F1
#
_cell.length_a   1.000
_cell.length_b   1.000
_cell.length_c   1.000
_cell.angle_alpha   90.00
_cell.angle_beta   90.00
_cell.angle_gamma   90.00
#
_symmetry.space_group_name_H-M   'P 1'
#
loop_
_entity.id
_entity.type
_entity.pdbx_description
1 polymer ?
#
loop_
_entity_poly.entity_id
_entity_poly.type
_entity_poly.pdbx_seq_one_letter_code
_entity_poly.pdbx_strand_id
1 'polypeptide(L)'
;MPLPKPRSDENRAEFISRCISNPTVQQEFNTNEQRVAICATQFEESRERNMTPNELLLTKIKTRTQKRTEFSHGVLTADRWVKTLQEGVGLDLCYRFGSNRQTSFDDVLQKAAQTLTYSNEDMVLEEKAPRLPKGIEMPKNTLMVFRHILTTPRKDRDGDILRTEGAEVDLKMLLLWQHVPTLPIGKMLTIVKRNSKQLVLISAIVDINELSHDAAVMIDNGMGRFSHGFRALEFEELKEKEGEPSGFDVKRFEIMEESLVSVPSNADAETQEVLLSLVEGGKLTSCMMKEYGKSIREKRPVSIPVKLDLSVSINGKDINNESDESSSNATGGEEGRGIASPSEKANENSQTGGEETKQAKDSEVKAMVGTTGLADGHRHGARVDDDGNGKTGASNGHRHPIKKFVVQEVNGHKHPLSKGDLEERSFIDVDKILNNCKLTEKDREWFKASASQLWGSDWIEGEKGGRSLSKANEIKIKDAKEIVDEVVGMDISRPAKAALREASTSLATVLVGLGEETETSTKVEVKDAMVFVLAEASSEQRTKMIELLRLGKQIEKQDRRLEDFHRMLGR
;
A
#
# COMPACT_ATOMS: atom_id res chain seq x y z
N MET A 1 -67.32 -13.52 8.16
CA MET A 1 -66.93 -12.72 9.36
C MET A 1 -65.44 -12.39 9.26
N PRO A 2 -64.90 -11.31 9.86
CA PRO A 2 -63.49 -11.01 9.67
C PRO A 2 -62.60 -12.08 10.31
N LEU A 3 -61.71 -12.67 9.51
CA LEU A 3 -60.66 -13.58 9.99
C LEU A 3 -59.71 -12.82 10.95
N PRO A 4 -59.10 -13.51 11.94
CA PRO A 4 -58.17 -12.88 12.88
C PRO A 4 -56.97 -12.27 12.14
N LYS A 5 -56.61 -11.01 12.42
CA LYS A 5 -55.41 -10.38 11.88
C LYS A 5 -54.17 -10.71 12.72
N PRO A 6 -52.97 -10.86 12.12
CA PRO A 6 -51.72 -10.96 12.87
C PRO A 6 -51.45 -9.72 13.71
N ARG A 7 -50.82 -9.91 14.88
CA ARG A 7 -50.29 -8.79 15.68
C ARG A 7 -48.88 -8.43 15.20
N SER A 8 -48.42 -7.22 15.52
CA SER A 8 -47.11 -6.72 15.08
C SER A 8 -45.93 -7.45 15.70
N ASP A 9 -46.12 -8.04 16.88
CA ASP A 9 -45.12 -8.76 17.69
C ASP A 9 -45.28 -10.29 17.65
N GLU A 10 -46.31 -10.79 16.99
CA GLU A 10 -46.66 -12.20 16.95
C GLU A 10 -45.87 -12.94 15.86
N ASN A 11 -45.20 -14.03 16.23
CA ASN A 11 -44.48 -14.83 15.25
C ASN A 11 -45.43 -15.73 14.43
N ARG A 12 -44.93 -16.27 13.32
CA ARG A 12 -45.73 -17.08 12.38
C ARG A 12 -46.41 -18.27 13.05
N ALA A 13 -45.71 -18.96 13.96
CA ALA A 13 -46.23 -20.16 14.62
C ALA A 13 -47.36 -19.80 15.60
N GLU A 14 -47.17 -18.74 16.39
CA GLU A 14 -48.18 -18.20 17.30
C GLU A 14 -49.44 -17.77 16.55
N PHE A 15 -49.28 -17.00 15.46
CA PHE A 15 -50.41 -16.57 14.66
C PHE A 15 -51.16 -17.74 14.04
N ILE A 16 -50.45 -18.69 13.42
CA ILE A 16 -51.07 -19.87 12.80
C ILE A 16 -51.84 -20.68 13.84
N SER A 17 -51.27 -20.92 15.02
CA SER A 17 -51.91 -21.63 16.12
C SER A 17 -53.21 -20.95 16.58
N ARG A 18 -53.17 -19.62 16.76
CA ARG A 18 -54.32 -18.80 17.13
C ARG A 18 -55.38 -18.74 16.03
N CYS A 19 -54.94 -18.64 14.78
CA CYS A 19 -55.80 -18.50 13.61
C CYS A 19 -56.58 -19.79 13.32
N ILE A 20 -55.95 -20.96 13.39
CA ILE A 20 -56.60 -22.28 13.19
C ILE A 20 -57.61 -22.58 14.31
N SER A 21 -57.37 -22.06 15.51
CA SER A 21 -58.27 -22.20 16.66
C SER A 21 -59.49 -21.25 16.59
N ASN A 22 -59.56 -20.35 15.60
CA ASN A 22 -60.67 -19.42 15.47
C ASN A 22 -61.94 -20.14 14.98
N PRO A 23 -63.09 -20.00 15.66
CA PRO A 23 -64.34 -20.68 15.27
C PRO A 23 -64.78 -20.39 13.83
N THR A 24 -64.53 -19.19 13.31
CA THR A 24 -64.85 -18.80 11.92
C THR A 24 -64.01 -19.59 10.93
N VAL A 25 -62.71 -19.72 11.19
CA VAL A 25 -61.77 -20.49 10.35
C VAL A 25 -62.13 -21.98 10.38
N GLN A 26 -62.54 -22.51 11.55
CA GLN A 26 -62.96 -23.90 11.69
C GLN A 26 -64.25 -24.21 10.94
N GLN A 27 -65.17 -23.26 10.89
CA GLN A 27 -66.46 -23.37 10.20
C GLN A 27 -66.34 -23.23 8.68
N GLU A 28 -65.49 -22.32 8.19
CA GLU A 28 -65.34 -22.03 6.77
C GLU A 28 -64.38 -22.99 6.05
N PHE A 29 -63.44 -23.62 6.77
CA PHE A 29 -62.44 -24.54 6.20
C PHE A 29 -62.46 -25.89 6.92
N ASN A 30 -62.79 -26.95 6.17
CA ASN A 30 -63.12 -28.27 6.75
C ASN A 30 -61.89 -29.08 7.16
N THR A 31 -60.76 -28.92 6.47
CA THR A 31 -59.54 -29.68 6.78
C THR A 31 -58.50 -28.81 7.47
N ASN A 32 -57.65 -29.43 8.30
CA ASN A 32 -56.56 -28.71 8.96
C ASN A 32 -55.57 -28.14 7.95
N GLU A 33 -55.33 -28.82 6.82
CA GLU A 33 -54.44 -28.32 5.77
C GLU A 33 -54.96 -27.02 5.15
N GLN A 34 -56.27 -26.95 4.89
CA GLN A 34 -56.92 -25.72 4.37
C GLN A 34 -56.80 -24.57 5.37
N ARG A 35 -57.03 -24.84 6.66
CA ARG A 35 -56.89 -23.82 7.72
C ARG A 35 -55.45 -23.31 7.83
N VAL A 36 -54.47 -24.22 7.85
CA VAL A 36 -53.04 -23.87 7.87
C VAL A 36 -52.68 -23.03 6.65
N ALA A 37 -53.13 -23.41 5.45
CA ALA A 37 -52.84 -22.69 4.21
C ALA A 37 -53.39 -21.26 4.24
N ILE A 38 -54.67 -21.07 4.61
CA ILE A 38 -55.29 -19.74 4.68
C ILE A 38 -54.63 -18.87 5.75
N CYS A 39 -54.39 -19.42 6.95
CA CYS A 39 -53.72 -18.70 8.02
C CYS A 39 -52.27 -18.35 7.62
N ALA A 40 -51.54 -19.25 6.97
CA ALA A 40 -50.21 -18.95 6.47
C ALA A 40 -50.24 -17.81 5.43
N THR A 41 -51.13 -17.87 4.44
CA THR A 41 -51.29 -16.82 3.42
C THR A 41 -51.63 -15.48 4.06
N GLN A 42 -52.58 -15.45 5.01
CA GLN A 42 -52.99 -14.24 5.70
C GLN A 42 -51.84 -13.62 6.52
N PHE A 43 -50.99 -14.46 7.13
CA PHE A 43 -49.80 -14.01 7.85
C PHE A 43 -48.79 -13.35 6.90
N GLU A 44 -48.46 -14.00 5.78
CA GLU A 44 -47.52 -13.48 4.80
C GLU A 44 -48.04 -12.17 4.17
N GLU A 45 -49.33 -12.08 3.82
CA GLU A 45 -49.95 -10.86 3.29
C GLU A 45 -49.96 -9.71 4.30
N SER A 46 -50.16 -10.00 5.59
CA SER A 46 -50.08 -8.98 6.63
C SER A 46 -48.63 -8.52 6.82
N ARG A 47 -47.66 -9.44 6.74
CA ARG A 47 -46.24 -9.10 6.84
C ARG A 47 -45.81 -8.23 5.65
N GLU A 48 -46.19 -8.58 4.43
CA GLU A 48 -45.87 -7.81 3.23
C GLU A 48 -46.49 -6.40 3.26
N ARG A 49 -47.72 -6.25 3.77
CA ARG A 49 -48.37 -4.94 3.95
C ARG A 49 -47.67 -4.06 4.98
N ASN A 50 -47.05 -4.66 5.99
CA ASN A 50 -46.35 -3.96 7.05
C ASN A 50 -44.86 -3.73 6.75
N MET A 51 -44.33 -4.32 5.68
CA MET A 51 -42.97 -4.09 5.23
C MET A 51 -42.85 -2.71 4.57
N THR A 52 -41.70 -2.07 4.79
CA THR A 52 -41.32 -0.91 3.98
C THR A 52 -41.11 -1.32 2.51
N PRO A 53 -41.27 -0.41 1.55
CA PRO A 53 -40.99 -0.69 0.14
C PRO A 53 -39.58 -1.28 -0.09
N ASN A 54 -38.59 -0.85 0.70
CA ASN A 54 -37.22 -1.36 0.62
C ASN A 54 -37.11 -2.82 1.11
N GLU A 55 -37.74 -3.17 2.22
CA GLU A 55 -37.77 -4.55 2.73
C GLU A 55 -38.50 -5.51 1.79
N LEU A 56 -39.59 -5.05 1.19
CA LEU A 56 -40.32 -5.81 0.18
C LEU A 56 -39.43 -6.06 -1.04
N LEU A 57 -38.70 -5.04 -1.51
CA LEU A 57 -37.78 -5.17 -2.63
C LEU A 57 -36.60 -6.10 -2.30
N LEU A 58 -36.00 -5.98 -1.12
CA LEU A 58 -34.95 -6.89 -0.64
C LEU A 58 -35.42 -8.34 -0.58
N THR A 59 -36.65 -8.58 -0.12
CA THR A 59 -37.26 -9.92 -0.06
C THR A 59 -37.46 -10.50 -1.47
N LYS A 60 -37.95 -9.69 -2.40
CA LYS A 60 -38.10 -10.08 -3.82
C LYS A 60 -36.75 -10.32 -4.50
N ILE A 61 -35.72 -9.55 -4.16
CA ILE A 61 -34.37 -9.75 -4.70
C ILE A 61 -33.77 -11.04 -4.14
N LYS A 62 -33.85 -11.30 -2.83
CA LYS A 62 -33.32 -12.53 -2.21
C LYS A 62 -33.94 -13.80 -2.81
N THR A 63 -35.24 -13.80 -3.05
CA THR A 63 -35.94 -14.92 -3.71
C THR A 63 -35.54 -15.09 -5.18
N ARG A 64 -35.30 -13.99 -5.92
CA ARG A 64 -34.78 -14.04 -7.30
C ARG A 64 -33.33 -14.56 -7.39
N THR A 65 -32.51 -14.18 -6.41
CA THR A 65 -31.05 -14.40 -6.35
C THR A 65 -30.69 -15.88 -6.28
N GLN A 66 -31.52 -16.72 -5.65
CA GLN A 66 -31.33 -18.17 -5.55
C GLN A 66 -31.24 -18.88 -6.92
N LYS A 67 -31.68 -18.24 -8.01
CA LYS A 67 -31.74 -18.83 -9.35
C LYS A 67 -30.73 -18.26 -10.35
N ARG A 68 -29.88 -17.32 -9.95
CA ARG A 68 -29.02 -16.55 -10.87
C ARG A 68 -27.53 -16.73 -10.57
N THR A 69 -26.72 -16.68 -11.62
CA THR A 69 -25.25 -16.63 -11.54
C THR A 69 -24.77 -15.40 -10.78
N GLU A 70 -23.52 -15.46 -10.33
CA GLU A 70 -22.91 -14.52 -9.37
C GLU A 70 -22.90 -13.06 -9.85
N PHE A 71 -22.93 -12.81 -11.16
CA PHE A 71 -22.88 -11.47 -11.77
C PHE A 71 -23.99 -11.20 -12.79
N SER A 72 -25.22 -11.63 -12.50
CA SER A 72 -26.36 -11.32 -13.38
C SER A 72 -26.72 -9.82 -13.36
N HIS A 73 -27.00 -9.22 -14.51
CA HIS A 73 -27.49 -7.84 -14.61
C HIS A 73 -28.85 -7.64 -13.89
N GLY A 74 -29.05 -6.46 -13.33
CA GLY A 74 -30.25 -5.99 -12.64
C GLY A 74 -29.97 -5.40 -11.25
N VAL A 75 -31.03 -5.22 -10.47
CA VAL A 75 -30.94 -4.82 -9.05
C VAL A 75 -30.53 -6.04 -8.20
N LEU A 76 -29.47 -5.88 -7.42
CA LEU A 76 -28.84 -6.88 -6.56
C LEU A 76 -28.58 -6.30 -5.17
N THR A 77 -28.09 -7.12 -4.24
CA THR A 77 -27.59 -6.67 -2.94
C THR A 77 -26.06 -6.52 -2.95
N ALA A 78 -25.53 -5.57 -2.20
CA ALA A 78 -24.11 -5.23 -2.19
C ALA A 78 -23.22 -6.34 -1.61
N ASP A 79 -23.77 -7.26 -0.81
CA ASP A 79 -23.02 -8.35 -0.18
C ASP A 79 -22.35 -9.28 -1.19
N ARG A 80 -22.86 -9.36 -2.43
CA ARG A 80 -22.20 -10.09 -3.51
C ARG A 80 -20.80 -9.55 -3.79
N TRP A 81 -20.68 -8.24 -3.97
CA TRP A 81 -19.38 -7.59 -4.22
C TRP A 81 -18.43 -7.74 -3.03
N VAL A 82 -18.97 -7.65 -1.81
CA VAL A 82 -18.20 -7.82 -0.58
C VAL A 82 -17.68 -9.26 -0.44
N LYS A 83 -18.48 -10.27 -0.81
CA LYS A 83 -18.05 -11.68 -0.84
C LYS A 83 -17.01 -11.95 -1.92
N THR A 84 -17.20 -11.44 -3.14
CA THR A 84 -16.18 -11.56 -4.19
C THR A 84 -14.85 -10.95 -3.76
N LEU A 85 -14.90 -9.79 -3.10
CA LEU A 85 -13.71 -9.17 -2.52
C LEU A 85 -13.10 -10.06 -1.44
N GLN A 86 -13.90 -10.60 -0.52
CA GLN A 86 -13.45 -11.54 0.52
C GLN A 86 -12.76 -12.78 -0.07
N GLU A 87 -13.29 -13.34 -1.15
CA GLU A 87 -12.67 -14.46 -1.88
C GLU A 87 -11.37 -14.04 -2.58
N GLY A 88 -11.30 -12.80 -3.07
CA GLY A 88 -10.14 -12.24 -3.75
C GLY A 88 -8.96 -11.94 -2.83
N VAL A 89 -9.19 -11.24 -1.72
CA VAL A 89 -8.14 -10.78 -0.80
C VAL A 89 -8.02 -11.61 0.49
N GLY A 90 -9.00 -12.47 0.77
CA GLY A 90 -9.07 -13.21 2.03
C GLY A 90 -9.72 -12.42 3.16
N LEU A 91 -10.30 -13.17 4.11
CA LEU A 91 -11.07 -12.61 5.22
C LEU A 91 -10.23 -11.70 6.13
N ASP A 92 -8.96 -12.05 6.38
CA ASP A 92 -8.06 -11.29 7.25
C ASP A 92 -7.79 -9.87 6.72
N LEU A 93 -7.60 -9.72 5.40
CA LEU A 93 -7.40 -8.41 4.78
C LEU A 93 -8.68 -7.59 4.76
N CYS A 94 -9.83 -8.24 4.53
CA CYS A 94 -11.13 -7.61 4.67
C CYS A 94 -11.37 -7.08 6.09
N TYR A 95 -10.98 -7.81 7.14
CA TYR A 95 -11.04 -7.31 8.52
C TYR A 95 -10.09 -6.14 8.74
N ARG A 96 -8.87 -6.24 8.23
CA ARG A 96 -7.84 -5.21 8.42
C ARG A 96 -8.21 -3.87 7.79
N PHE A 97 -8.88 -3.88 6.64
CA PHE A 97 -9.12 -2.68 5.84
C PHE A 97 -10.59 -2.29 5.69
N GLY A 98 -11.51 -3.24 5.75
CA GLY A 98 -12.95 -3.01 5.59
C GLY A 98 -13.69 -2.78 6.91
N SER A 99 -13.14 -3.24 8.03
CA SER A 99 -13.68 -2.93 9.35
C SER A 99 -12.85 -1.84 10.02
N ASN A 100 -13.46 -0.76 10.50
CA ASN A 100 -12.80 0.27 11.32
C ASN A 100 -12.46 -0.27 12.73
N ARG A 101 -11.98 -1.52 12.84
CA ARG A 101 -11.71 -2.27 14.08
C ARG A 101 -12.91 -2.39 15.05
N GLN A 102 -14.07 -1.82 14.73
CA GLN A 102 -15.24 -1.67 15.61
C GLN A 102 -16.47 -2.48 15.16
N THR A 103 -16.50 -3.00 13.93
CA THR A 103 -17.60 -3.80 13.39
C THR A 103 -17.06 -5.12 12.89
N SER A 104 -17.74 -6.24 13.18
CA SER A 104 -17.35 -7.52 12.60
C SER A 104 -17.53 -7.48 11.08
N PHE A 105 -16.81 -8.32 10.33
CA PHE A 105 -17.02 -8.42 8.89
C PHE A 105 -18.41 -9.00 8.59
N ASP A 106 -18.97 -9.78 9.50
CA ASP A 106 -20.35 -10.25 9.45
C ASP A 106 -21.35 -9.08 9.52
N ASP A 107 -21.09 -8.05 10.34
CA ASP A 107 -21.91 -6.84 10.36
C ASP A 107 -21.83 -6.07 9.03
N VAL A 108 -20.63 -6.03 8.42
CA VAL A 108 -20.42 -5.43 7.08
C VAL A 108 -21.21 -6.20 6.03
N LEU A 109 -21.15 -7.53 6.05
CA LEU A 109 -21.94 -8.40 5.17
C LEU A 109 -23.44 -8.24 5.39
N GLN A 110 -23.89 -8.14 6.64
CA GLN A 110 -25.31 -7.93 6.97
C GLN A 110 -25.79 -6.58 6.44
N LYS A 111 -25.02 -5.51 6.63
CA LYS A 111 -25.31 -4.18 6.09
C LYS A 111 -25.31 -4.17 4.57
N ALA A 112 -24.33 -4.83 3.95
CA ALA A 112 -24.25 -4.97 2.50
C ALA A 112 -25.43 -5.76 1.92
N ALA A 113 -25.91 -6.78 2.64
CA ALA A 113 -27.08 -7.58 2.26
C ALA A 113 -28.41 -6.81 2.36
N GLN A 114 -28.40 -5.65 3.02
CA GLN A 114 -29.52 -4.70 3.07
C GLN A 114 -29.35 -3.52 2.11
N THR A 115 -28.18 -3.40 1.47
CA THR A 115 -27.87 -2.31 0.55
C THR A 115 -28.11 -2.76 -0.89
N LEU A 116 -28.93 -2.01 -1.63
CA LEU A 116 -29.23 -2.31 -3.03
C LEU A 116 -28.15 -1.73 -3.95
N THR A 117 -27.78 -2.51 -4.97
CA THR A 117 -26.88 -2.11 -6.06
C THR A 117 -27.56 -2.41 -7.39
N TYR A 118 -27.14 -1.74 -8.45
CA TYR A 118 -27.63 -1.98 -9.79
C TYR A 118 -26.44 -2.21 -10.72
N SER A 119 -26.55 -3.22 -11.59
CA SER A 119 -25.58 -3.51 -12.64
C SER A 119 -26.32 -3.71 -13.95
N ASN A 120 -25.89 -3.07 -15.04
CA ASN A 120 -26.36 -3.36 -16.39
C ASN A 120 -25.21 -3.92 -17.24
N GLU A 121 -25.51 -4.32 -18.47
CA GLU A 121 -24.54 -4.85 -19.44
C GLU A 121 -23.46 -3.83 -19.80
N ASP A 122 -23.78 -2.54 -19.72
CA ASP A 122 -22.86 -1.44 -20.02
C ASP A 122 -21.91 -1.10 -18.86
N MET A 123 -22.16 -1.64 -17.65
CA MET A 123 -21.32 -1.45 -16.46
C MET A 123 -20.25 -2.55 -16.32
N VAL A 124 -20.07 -3.37 -17.34
CA VAL A 124 -18.93 -4.29 -17.42
C VAL A 124 -17.69 -3.45 -17.68
N LEU A 125 -16.69 -3.52 -16.78
CA LEU A 125 -15.34 -3.03 -17.10
C LEU A 125 -14.92 -3.75 -18.39
N GLU A 126 -14.75 -3.02 -19.50
CA GLU A 126 -14.43 -3.63 -20.78
C GLU A 126 -13.26 -4.60 -20.60
N GLU A 127 -13.53 -5.91 -20.66
CA GLU A 127 -12.52 -6.97 -20.45
C GLU A 127 -11.43 -6.97 -21.52
N LYS A 128 -11.56 -6.11 -22.53
CA LYS A 128 -10.52 -5.85 -23.52
C LYS A 128 -9.55 -4.80 -22.99
N ALA A 129 -9.03 -5.03 -21.78
CA ALA A 129 -7.70 -4.49 -21.47
C ALA A 129 -6.80 -4.84 -22.66
N PRO A 130 -6.15 -3.85 -23.30
CA PRO A 130 -5.38 -4.08 -24.52
C PRO A 130 -4.35 -5.16 -24.24
N ARG A 131 -4.51 -6.32 -24.88
CA ARG A 131 -3.58 -7.43 -24.64
C ARG A 131 -2.27 -7.09 -25.34
N LEU A 132 -1.18 -7.12 -24.58
CA LEU A 132 0.17 -7.11 -25.14
C LEU A 132 0.26 -8.21 -26.23
N PRO A 133 0.81 -7.90 -27.41
CA PRO A 133 1.11 -8.92 -28.42
C PRO A 133 1.87 -10.10 -27.81
N LYS A 134 1.55 -11.32 -28.24
CA LYS A 134 2.21 -12.53 -27.74
C LYS A 134 3.70 -12.49 -28.07
N GLY A 135 4.54 -12.87 -27.10
CA GLY A 135 5.99 -13.00 -27.28
C GLY A 135 6.81 -11.75 -26.94
N ILE A 136 6.19 -10.66 -26.46
CA ILE A 136 6.94 -9.50 -25.96
C ILE A 136 7.47 -9.81 -24.56
N GLU A 137 8.79 -9.82 -24.41
CA GLU A 137 9.45 -9.88 -23.11
C GLU A 137 9.51 -8.49 -22.48
N MET A 138 8.92 -8.36 -21.30
CA MET A 138 8.88 -7.10 -20.56
C MET A 138 10.20 -6.85 -19.82
N PRO A 139 10.81 -5.66 -19.94
CA PRO A 139 11.92 -5.29 -19.09
C PRO A 139 11.56 -5.41 -17.60
N LYS A 140 12.54 -5.76 -16.76
CA LYS A 140 12.38 -5.69 -15.30
C LYS A 140 12.01 -4.26 -14.91
N ASN A 141 11.15 -4.12 -13.89
CA ASN A 141 10.68 -2.82 -13.38
C ASN A 141 9.98 -1.96 -14.44
N THR A 142 9.29 -2.56 -15.42
CA THR A 142 8.50 -1.79 -16.39
C THR A 142 7.36 -1.05 -15.69
N LEU A 143 7.31 0.27 -15.81
CA LEU A 143 6.29 1.18 -15.27
C LEU A 143 5.08 1.32 -16.19
N MET A 144 5.30 1.40 -17.49
CA MET A 144 4.22 1.60 -18.45
C MET A 144 4.60 0.96 -19.78
N VAL A 145 3.61 0.42 -20.48
CA VAL A 145 3.73 -0.01 -21.88
C VAL A 145 2.66 0.68 -22.68
N PHE A 146 3.06 1.24 -23.81
CA PHE A 146 2.15 2.00 -24.66
C PHE A 146 2.50 1.79 -26.13
N ARG A 147 1.47 1.92 -26.96
CA ARG A 147 1.55 1.95 -28.41
C ARG A 147 1.52 3.40 -28.86
N HIS A 148 2.42 3.78 -29.75
CA HIS A 148 2.49 5.15 -30.26
C HIS A 148 2.92 5.18 -31.72
N ILE A 149 2.56 6.28 -32.40
CA ILE A 149 3.10 6.60 -33.72
C ILE A 149 4.46 7.25 -33.49
N LEU A 150 5.53 6.65 -34.01
CA LEU A 150 6.85 7.27 -33.94
C LEU A 150 6.99 8.39 -34.99
N THR A 151 6.53 8.13 -36.23
CA THR A 151 6.56 9.12 -37.31
C THR A 151 5.62 8.76 -38.47
N THR A 152 5.29 9.75 -39.28
CA THR A 152 4.48 9.66 -40.52
C THR A 152 5.21 10.37 -41.67
N PRO A 153 4.89 10.10 -42.94
CA PRO A 153 5.47 10.84 -44.08
C PRO A 153 4.75 12.17 -44.34
N ARG A 154 4.06 12.72 -43.34
CA ARG A 154 3.54 14.08 -43.41
C ARG A 154 4.70 15.06 -43.29
N LYS A 155 4.70 16.13 -44.10
CA LYS A 155 5.68 17.22 -43.99
C LYS A 155 5.68 17.75 -42.55
N ASP A 156 6.82 17.67 -41.90
CA ASP A 156 6.96 18.03 -40.49
C ASP A 156 7.13 19.55 -40.31
N ARG A 157 7.36 19.97 -39.07
CA ARG A 157 7.52 21.40 -38.73
C ARG A 157 8.77 22.04 -39.33
N ASP A 158 9.79 21.25 -39.61
CA ASP A 158 11.07 21.69 -40.19
C ASP A 158 11.01 21.65 -41.73
N GLY A 159 9.96 21.05 -42.28
CA GLY A 159 9.69 20.97 -43.71
C GLY A 159 10.12 19.65 -44.33
N ASP A 160 10.57 18.70 -43.52
CA ASP A 160 11.08 17.41 -43.93
C ASP A 160 9.94 16.39 -44.11
N ILE A 161 10.17 15.42 -45.00
CA ILE A 161 9.28 14.28 -45.25
C ILE A 161 10.09 13.01 -45.01
N LEU A 162 9.73 12.27 -43.97
CA LEU A 162 10.35 10.99 -43.63
C LEU A 162 9.53 9.82 -44.19
N ARG A 163 10.04 9.15 -45.22
CA ARG A 163 9.35 8.00 -45.86
C ARG A 163 9.47 6.77 -44.96
N THR A 164 8.42 6.51 -44.18
CA THR A 164 8.33 5.40 -43.21
C THR A 164 8.64 4.00 -43.78
N GLU A 165 8.47 3.79 -45.09
CA GLU A 165 8.85 2.53 -45.75
C GLU A 165 10.36 2.32 -45.82
N GLY A 166 11.19 3.36 -45.79
CA GLY A 166 12.65 3.27 -45.75
C GLY A 166 13.27 3.42 -44.36
N ALA A 167 12.47 3.43 -43.29
CA ALA A 167 12.93 3.55 -41.91
C ALA A 167 13.56 2.26 -41.36
N GLU A 168 14.88 2.19 -41.24
CA GLU A 168 15.62 1.09 -40.62
C GLU A 168 15.69 1.31 -39.10
N VAL A 169 14.96 0.53 -38.29
CA VAL A 169 14.83 0.76 -36.84
C VAL A 169 15.82 -0.12 -36.07
N ASP A 170 16.63 0.48 -35.19
CA ASP A 170 17.41 -0.29 -34.22
C ASP A 170 16.48 -0.93 -33.17
N LEU A 171 16.41 -2.26 -33.17
CA LEU A 171 15.57 -3.02 -32.25
C LEU A 171 16.00 -2.92 -30.78
N LYS A 172 17.19 -2.38 -30.51
CA LYS A 172 17.75 -2.17 -29.17
C LYS A 172 17.71 -0.70 -28.74
N MET A 173 17.11 0.18 -29.52
CA MET A 173 17.08 1.61 -29.22
C MET A 173 16.39 1.92 -27.89
N LEU A 174 16.92 2.95 -27.22
CA LEU A 174 16.40 3.44 -25.96
C LEU A 174 15.28 4.44 -26.20
N LEU A 175 14.37 4.52 -25.21
CA LEU A 175 13.43 5.62 -25.07
C LEU A 175 14.08 6.68 -24.17
N LEU A 176 14.43 7.81 -24.76
CA LEU A 176 15.07 8.93 -24.10
C LEU A 176 14.05 10.01 -23.70
N TRP A 177 14.49 10.90 -22.82
CA TRP A 177 13.78 12.13 -22.51
C TRP A 177 14.39 13.30 -23.29
N GLN A 178 13.60 13.98 -24.12
CA GLN A 178 13.98 15.21 -24.82
C GLN A 178 15.29 15.11 -25.62
N HIS A 179 15.55 13.97 -26.28
CA HIS A 179 16.81 13.72 -27.01
C HIS A 179 18.08 13.74 -26.14
N VAL A 180 17.96 13.63 -24.82
CA VAL A 180 19.10 13.66 -23.90
C VAL A 180 19.65 12.23 -23.73
N PRO A 181 20.83 11.89 -24.28
CA PRO A 181 21.35 10.51 -24.27
C PRO A 181 21.66 9.98 -22.87
N THR A 182 21.87 10.89 -21.91
CA THR A 182 22.13 10.57 -20.51
C THR A 182 20.86 10.37 -19.68
N LEU A 183 19.67 10.57 -20.26
CA LEU A 183 18.38 10.42 -19.59
C LEU A 183 17.48 9.38 -20.30
N PRO A 184 17.89 8.09 -20.33
CA PRO A 184 16.99 7.03 -20.76
C PRO A 184 15.87 6.86 -19.73
N ILE A 185 14.64 6.82 -20.22
CA ILE A 185 13.43 6.55 -19.43
C ILE A 185 12.84 5.18 -19.75
N GLY A 186 13.33 4.49 -20.79
CA GLY A 186 12.78 3.24 -21.24
C GLY A 186 13.49 2.63 -22.45
N LYS A 187 12.77 1.74 -23.15
CA LYS A 187 13.21 1.13 -24.42
C LYS A 187 12.05 0.76 -25.32
N MET A 188 12.33 0.69 -26.62
CA MET A 188 11.42 0.10 -27.58
C MET A 188 11.32 -1.42 -27.35
N LEU A 189 10.12 -1.98 -27.57
CA LEU A 189 9.84 -3.40 -27.41
C LEU A 189 9.62 -4.11 -28.75
N THR A 190 8.76 -3.55 -29.61
CA THR A 190 8.53 -4.10 -30.95
C THR A 190 7.97 -3.07 -31.91
N ILE A 191 8.19 -3.32 -33.21
CA ILE A 191 7.48 -2.64 -34.29
C ILE A 191 6.10 -3.29 -34.42
N VAL A 192 5.04 -2.47 -34.42
CA VAL A 192 3.67 -2.93 -34.63
C VAL A 192 3.30 -2.86 -36.10
N LYS A 193 3.65 -1.76 -36.75
CA LYS A 193 3.21 -1.45 -38.11
C LYS A 193 4.22 -0.54 -38.79
N ARG A 194 4.64 -0.92 -40.00
CA ARG A 194 5.45 -0.11 -40.91
C ARG A 194 4.86 -0.19 -42.32
N ASN A 195 4.54 0.95 -42.91
CA ASN A 195 4.04 1.11 -44.28
C ASN A 195 4.15 2.58 -44.69
N SER A 196 3.75 2.93 -45.92
CA SER A 196 3.69 4.29 -46.49
C SER A 196 2.85 5.33 -45.75
N LYS A 197 2.20 5.02 -44.62
CA LYS A 197 1.40 5.99 -43.85
C LYS A 197 1.96 6.29 -42.48
N GLN A 198 2.57 5.30 -41.82
CA GLN A 198 3.01 5.44 -40.43
C GLN A 198 3.99 4.34 -40.04
N LEU A 199 4.86 4.69 -39.09
CA LEU A 199 5.65 3.77 -38.29
C LEU A 199 5.11 3.78 -36.85
N VAL A 200 4.60 2.64 -36.40
CA VAL A 200 3.97 2.47 -35.08
C VAL A 200 4.78 1.46 -34.27
N LEU A 201 5.08 1.84 -33.04
CA LEU A 201 5.90 1.06 -32.12
C LEU A 201 5.14 0.75 -30.83
N ILE A 202 5.61 -0.25 -30.11
CA ILE A 202 5.31 -0.45 -28.69
C ILE A 202 6.60 -0.24 -27.92
N SER A 203 6.52 0.60 -26.89
CA SER A 203 7.65 0.95 -26.04
C SER A 203 7.25 0.87 -24.57
N ALA A 204 8.26 0.76 -23.72
CA ALA A 204 8.08 0.69 -22.28
C ALA A 204 8.89 1.75 -21.56
N ILE A 205 8.25 2.42 -20.60
CA ILE A 205 8.94 3.19 -19.56
C ILE A 205 9.37 2.23 -18.46
N VAL A 206 10.62 2.33 -18.04
CA VAL A 206 11.19 1.55 -16.93
C VAL A 206 11.31 2.47 -15.72
N ASP A 207 11.00 1.94 -14.53
CA ASP A 207 11.15 2.64 -13.25
C ASP A 207 12.63 2.79 -12.89
N ILE A 208 13.24 3.87 -13.39
CA ILE A 208 14.66 4.20 -13.18
C ILE A 208 14.76 5.31 -12.13
N ASN A 209 13.96 6.37 -12.27
CA ASN A 209 13.98 7.56 -11.42
C ASN A 209 12.63 8.30 -11.50
N GLU A 210 12.49 9.41 -10.76
CA GLU A 210 11.27 10.23 -10.74
C GLU A 210 10.87 10.75 -12.13
N LEU A 211 11.84 11.04 -13.00
CA LEU A 211 11.58 11.47 -14.38
C LEU A 211 10.83 10.39 -15.18
N SER A 212 11.12 9.10 -14.99
CA SER A 212 10.32 8.01 -15.58
C SER A 212 8.87 8.06 -15.12
N HIS A 213 8.60 8.42 -13.86
CA HIS A 213 7.23 8.52 -13.33
C HIS A 213 6.50 9.70 -13.95
N ASP A 214 7.15 10.87 -14.02
CA ASP A 214 6.58 12.06 -14.64
C ASP A 214 6.27 11.82 -16.12
N ALA A 215 7.19 11.17 -16.84
CA ALA A 215 6.99 10.75 -18.22
C ALA A 215 5.76 9.84 -18.37
N ALA A 216 5.60 8.84 -17.49
CA ALA A 216 4.44 7.97 -17.52
C ALA A 216 3.14 8.73 -17.22
N VAL A 217 3.15 9.66 -16.26
CA VAL A 217 1.99 10.52 -15.98
C VAL A 217 1.63 11.38 -17.18
N MET A 218 2.60 11.95 -17.89
CA MET A 218 2.34 12.73 -19.11
C MET A 218 1.68 11.89 -20.20
N ILE A 219 2.16 10.67 -20.44
CA ILE A 219 1.56 9.76 -21.42
C ILE A 219 0.12 9.40 -21.01
N ASP A 220 -0.10 9.05 -19.74
CA ASP A 220 -1.43 8.71 -19.17
C ASP A 220 -2.46 9.84 -19.34
N ASN A 221 -1.98 11.10 -19.36
CA ASN A 221 -2.81 12.29 -19.54
C ASN A 221 -2.86 12.78 -20.99
N GLY A 222 -2.46 11.96 -21.98
CA GLY A 222 -2.54 12.31 -23.41
C GLY A 222 -1.50 13.36 -23.85
N MET A 223 -0.51 13.66 -23.01
CA MET A 223 0.56 14.61 -23.28
C MET A 223 1.80 13.95 -23.91
N GLY A 224 1.77 12.64 -24.15
CA GLY A 224 2.87 11.91 -24.77
C GLY A 224 3.04 12.27 -26.25
N ARG A 225 4.16 12.92 -26.59
CA ARG A 225 4.58 13.23 -27.96
C ARG A 225 5.98 12.69 -28.22
N PHE A 226 6.25 12.25 -29.44
CA PHE A 226 7.46 11.50 -29.74
C PHE A 226 8.26 12.14 -30.87
N SER A 227 9.58 12.02 -30.76
CA SER A 227 10.52 12.34 -31.83
C SER A 227 11.57 11.24 -31.88
N HIS A 228 12.42 11.26 -32.89
CA HIS A 228 13.45 10.24 -33.08
C HIS A 228 14.69 10.81 -33.73
N GLY A 229 15.84 10.36 -33.26
CA GLY A 229 17.16 10.64 -33.78
C GLY A 229 17.47 9.61 -34.85
N PHE A 230 17.86 10.11 -36.01
CA PHE A 230 18.13 9.25 -37.16
C PHE A 230 19.36 9.71 -37.94
N ARG A 231 19.89 8.77 -38.72
CA ARG A 231 20.93 9.00 -39.71
C ARG A 231 20.33 8.83 -41.10
N ALA A 232 20.32 9.88 -41.90
CA ALA A 232 19.85 9.80 -43.29
C ALA A 232 20.81 8.92 -44.13
N LEU A 233 20.25 8.03 -44.93
CA LEU A 233 20.98 7.14 -45.85
C LEU A 233 20.71 7.51 -47.31
N GLU A 234 19.48 7.94 -47.63
CA GLU A 234 19.05 8.40 -48.94
C GLU A 234 18.03 9.53 -48.78
N PHE A 235 18.29 10.69 -49.38
CA PHE A 235 17.41 11.85 -49.30
C PHE A 235 17.55 12.76 -50.53
N GLU A 236 16.54 13.60 -50.75
CA GLU A 236 16.53 14.64 -51.78
C GLU A 236 16.12 15.98 -51.16
N GLU A 237 16.73 17.09 -51.61
CA GLU A 237 16.30 18.43 -51.21
C GLU A 237 14.96 18.78 -51.87
N LEU A 238 14.00 19.25 -51.07
CA LEU A 238 12.74 19.79 -51.57
C LEU A 238 12.99 21.21 -52.09
N LYS A 239 12.65 21.43 -53.36
CA LYS A 239 12.79 22.75 -53.99
C LYS A 239 11.97 23.79 -53.23
N GLU A 240 12.61 24.92 -52.93
CA GLU A 240 11.95 26.08 -52.32
C GLU A 240 10.75 26.52 -53.15
N LYS A 241 9.60 26.62 -52.49
CA LYS A 241 8.53 27.52 -52.95
C LYS A 241 8.74 28.84 -52.21
N GLU A 242 8.64 29.94 -52.94
CA GLU A 242 8.86 31.29 -52.43
C GLU A 242 8.11 31.50 -51.09
N GLY A 243 8.85 31.60 -49.97
CA GLY A 243 8.31 31.82 -48.62
C GLY A 243 8.02 30.58 -47.75
N GLU A 244 8.27 29.35 -48.23
CA GLU A 244 8.23 28.15 -47.37
C GLU A 244 9.65 27.69 -46.99
N PRO A 245 9.86 27.19 -45.74
CA PRO A 245 11.12 26.56 -45.38
C PRO A 245 11.43 25.38 -46.30
N SER A 246 12.66 25.35 -46.82
CA SER A 246 13.23 24.20 -47.53
C SER A 246 13.45 23.06 -46.55
N GLY A 247 13.13 21.84 -46.98
CA GLY A 247 13.30 20.62 -46.20
C GLY A 247 13.76 19.47 -47.10
N PHE A 248 13.81 18.26 -46.56
CA PHE A 248 14.35 17.08 -47.21
C PHE A 248 13.27 16.00 -47.37
N ASP A 249 13.18 15.38 -48.54
CA ASP A 249 12.47 14.11 -48.74
C ASP A 249 13.43 12.95 -48.44
N VAL A 250 13.40 12.48 -47.19
CA VAL A 250 14.27 11.41 -46.70
C VAL A 250 13.62 10.07 -47.02
N LYS A 251 14.16 9.39 -48.03
CA LYS A 251 13.65 8.12 -48.56
C LYS A 251 14.08 6.93 -47.72
N ARG A 252 15.31 6.94 -47.20
CA ARG A 252 15.87 5.86 -46.39
C ARG A 252 16.73 6.42 -45.25
N PHE A 253 16.53 5.90 -44.05
CA PHE A 253 17.19 6.41 -42.85
C PHE A 253 17.22 5.35 -41.74
N GLU A 254 18.24 5.42 -40.90
CA GLU A 254 18.42 4.55 -39.74
C GLU A 254 18.02 5.30 -38.46
N ILE A 255 17.05 4.75 -37.72
CA ILE A 255 16.60 5.30 -36.44
C ILE A 255 17.42 4.65 -35.33
N MET A 256 18.08 5.48 -34.53
CA MET A 256 19.00 5.05 -33.48
C MET A 256 18.43 5.28 -32.07
N GLU A 257 17.44 6.15 -31.94
CA GLU A 257 16.77 6.44 -30.67
C GLU A 257 15.31 6.87 -30.89
N GLU A 258 14.49 6.71 -29.86
CA GLU A 258 13.18 7.35 -29.75
C GLU A 258 13.14 8.22 -28.49
N SER A 259 12.45 9.35 -28.54
CA SER A 259 12.43 10.33 -27.46
C SER A 259 11.02 10.79 -27.13
N LEU A 260 10.68 10.82 -25.84
CA LEU A 260 9.51 11.55 -25.35
C LEU A 260 9.86 13.04 -25.29
N VAL A 261 9.15 13.85 -26.07
CA VAL A 261 9.41 15.28 -26.26
C VAL A 261 8.18 16.11 -25.95
N SER A 262 8.37 17.38 -25.63
CA SER A 262 7.25 18.31 -25.41
C SER A 262 6.64 18.79 -26.72
N VAL A 263 7.48 19.00 -27.73
CA VAL A 263 7.10 19.46 -29.08
C VAL A 263 7.86 18.62 -30.09
N PRO A 264 7.20 17.72 -30.84
CA PRO A 264 7.87 16.90 -31.84
C PRO A 264 8.05 17.69 -33.16
N SER A 265 8.99 17.33 -34.02
CA SER A 265 9.01 17.87 -35.39
C SER A 265 7.80 17.36 -36.17
N ASN A 266 7.57 16.05 -36.15
CA ASN A 266 6.37 15.43 -36.72
C ASN A 266 5.18 15.55 -35.76
N ALA A 267 4.16 16.32 -36.14
CA ALA A 267 3.00 16.58 -35.28
C ALA A 267 2.07 15.36 -35.08
N ASP A 268 2.18 14.33 -35.92
CA ASP A 268 1.36 13.12 -35.82
C ASP A 268 2.00 12.06 -34.88
N ALA A 269 3.20 12.34 -34.36
CA ALA A 269 3.92 11.45 -33.47
C ALA A 269 3.39 11.54 -32.03
N GLU A 270 2.33 10.78 -31.75
CA GLU A 270 1.61 10.78 -30.48
C GLU A 270 1.27 9.38 -29.96
N THR A 271 0.88 9.34 -28.69
CA THR A 271 0.41 8.11 -28.03
C THR A 271 -0.91 7.66 -28.63
N GLN A 272 -1.01 6.41 -29.06
CA GLN A 272 -2.28 5.83 -29.52
C GLN A 272 -3.05 5.19 -28.37
N GLU A 273 -2.36 4.42 -27.55
CA GLU A 273 -3.01 3.55 -26.55
C GLU A 273 -2.02 3.19 -25.45
N VAL A 274 -2.45 3.24 -24.18
CA VAL A 274 -1.70 2.69 -23.05
C VAL A 274 -2.12 1.22 -22.88
N LEU A 275 -1.18 0.30 -23.11
CA LEU A 275 -1.42 -1.15 -23.08
C LEU A 275 -1.29 -1.74 -21.68
N LEU A 276 -0.37 -1.19 -20.89
CA LEU A 276 -0.16 -1.56 -19.50
C LEU A 276 0.19 -0.28 -18.75
N SER A 277 -0.60 0.06 -17.75
CA SER A 277 -0.30 1.17 -16.87
C SER A 277 0.00 0.60 -15.48
N LEU A 278 1.23 0.72 -14.96
CA LEU A 278 1.47 0.45 -13.53
C LEU A 278 0.85 1.52 -12.62
N VAL A 279 0.15 2.51 -13.18
CA VAL A 279 -0.87 3.27 -12.45
C VAL A 279 -1.89 2.33 -11.79
N GLU A 280 -2.22 1.22 -12.44
CA GLU A 280 -3.06 0.15 -11.86
C GLU A 280 -2.32 -0.74 -10.83
N GLY A 281 -1.01 -0.52 -10.63
CA GLY A 281 -0.14 -1.31 -9.76
C GLY A 281 0.32 -0.66 -8.47
N GLY A 282 -0.12 0.57 -8.21
CA GLY A 282 0.35 1.34 -7.06
C GLY A 282 -0.43 2.61 -6.76
N LYS A 283 -1.23 3.13 -7.72
CA LYS A 283 -2.11 4.29 -7.50
C LYS A 283 -3.48 3.93 -6.91
N LEU A 284 -3.75 2.65 -6.67
CA LEU A 284 -4.89 2.26 -5.84
C LEU A 284 -4.63 2.82 -4.43
N THR A 285 -5.17 3.99 -4.11
CA THR A 285 -4.94 4.66 -2.82
C THR A 285 -5.44 3.80 -1.66
N SER A 286 -6.50 3.02 -1.91
CA SER A 286 -6.99 2.00 -0.99
C SER A 286 -6.02 0.82 -0.89
N CYS A 287 -5.48 0.61 0.30
CA CYS A 287 -4.70 -0.56 0.70
C CYS A 287 -5.38 -1.89 0.31
N MET A 288 -6.70 -1.96 0.43
CA MET A 288 -7.50 -3.13 0.04
C MET A 288 -7.45 -3.38 -1.47
N MET A 289 -7.56 -2.31 -2.27
CA MET A 289 -7.47 -2.41 -3.72
C MET A 289 -6.04 -2.75 -4.18
N LYS A 290 -4.99 -2.28 -3.48
CA LYS A 290 -3.60 -2.71 -3.74
C LYS A 290 -3.41 -4.22 -3.59
N GLU A 291 -3.89 -4.79 -2.48
CA GLU A 291 -3.80 -6.23 -2.24
C GLU A 291 -4.65 -7.04 -3.21
N TYR A 292 -5.84 -6.55 -3.57
CA TYR A 292 -6.66 -7.17 -4.63
C TYR A 292 -5.94 -7.18 -5.98
N GLY A 293 -5.38 -6.04 -6.40
CA GLY A 293 -4.58 -5.94 -7.63
C GLY A 293 -3.35 -6.85 -7.61
N LYS A 294 -2.69 -7.00 -6.44
CA LYS A 294 -1.59 -7.94 -6.24
C LYS A 294 -2.06 -9.40 -6.39
N SER A 295 -3.18 -9.78 -5.80
CA SER A 295 -3.74 -11.15 -5.91
C SER A 295 -4.04 -11.54 -7.36
N ILE A 296 -4.55 -10.61 -8.17
CA ILE A 296 -4.80 -10.82 -9.61
C ILE A 296 -3.49 -11.03 -10.36
N ARG A 297 -2.44 -10.26 -10.02
CA ARG A 297 -1.12 -10.38 -10.65
C ARG A 297 -0.45 -11.71 -10.33
N GLU A 298 -0.52 -12.15 -9.07
CA GLU A 298 0.07 -13.42 -8.62
C GLU A 298 -0.62 -14.63 -9.24
N LYS A 299 -1.93 -14.53 -9.55
CA LYS A 299 -2.68 -15.57 -10.28
C LYS A 299 -2.40 -15.58 -11.79
N ARG A 300 -1.63 -14.62 -12.35
CA ARG A 300 -1.27 -14.66 -13.76
C ARG A 300 -0.32 -15.84 -14.00
N PRO A 301 -0.44 -16.55 -15.14
CA PRO A 301 0.46 -17.65 -15.46
C PRO A 301 1.91 -17.16 -15.40
N VAL A 302 2.76 -17.89 -14.68
CA VAL A 302 4.20 -17.61 -14.65
C VAL A 302 4.73 -17.79 -16.08
N SER A 303 5.10 -16.69 -16.72
CA SER A 303 5.84 -16.71 -17.98
C SER A 303 7.27 -17.15 -17.66
N ILE A 304 7.52 -18.46 -17.70
CA ILE A 304 8.88 -18.99 -17.63
C ILE A 304 9.50 -18.80 -19.02
N PRO A 305 10.58 -18.02 -19.18
CA PRO A 305 11.32 -18.01 -20.43
C PRO A 305 11.95 -19.40 -20.59
N VAL A 306 11.32 -20.24 -21.41
CA VAL A 306 11.93 -21.49 -21.82
C VAL A 306 13.03 -21.12 -22.82
N LYS A 307 14.30 -21.24 -22.40
CA LYS A 307 15.40 -21.38 -23.36
C LYS A 307 15.18 -22.72 -24.08
N LEU A 308 14.49 -22.66 -25.21
CA LEU A 308 14.47 -23.77 -26.16
C LEU A 308 15.83 -23.76 -26.88
N ASP A 309 16.77 -24.57 -26.39
CA ASP A 309 17.91 -25.00 -27.20
C ASP A 309 17.37 -25.98 -28.25
N LEU A 310 16.76 -25.43 -29.30
CA LEU A 310 16.36 -26.17 -30.48
C LEU A 310 17.60 -26.40 -31.35
N SER A 311 18.31 -27.49 -31.10
CA SER A 311 19.20 -28.08 -32.11
C SER A 311 18.33 -28.71 -33.20
N VAL A 312 18.02 -27.94 -34.23
CA VAL A 312 17.33 -28.47 -35.42
C VAL A 312 18.36 -29.20 -36.26
N SER A 313 18.36 -30.53 -36.17
CA SER A 313 19.08 -31.39 -37.11
C SER A 313 18.11 -31.82 -38.22
N ILE A 314 18.45 -31.46 -39.46
CA ILE A 314 17.77 -31.99 -40.65
C ILE A 314 18.72 -33.02 -41.26
N ASN A 315 18.28 -34.29 -41.32
CA ASN A 315 19.07 -35.41 -41.84
C ASN A 315 20.44 -35.61 -41.15
N GLY A 316 20.52 -35.43 -39.84
CA GLY A 316 21.73 -35.72 -39.06
C GLY A 316 22.87 -34.72 -39.24
N LYS A 317 22.60 -33.54 -39.81
CA LYS A 317 23.53 -32.40 -39.84
C LYS A 317 22.95 -31.22 -39.06
N ASP A 318 23.72 -30.74 -38.08
CA ASP A 318 23.48 -29.48 -37.39
C ASP A 318 23.79 -28.31 -38.34
N ILE A 319 22.89 -27.33 -38.40
CA ILE A 319 22.95 -26.23 -39.37
C ILE A 319 23.74 -25.01 -38.82
N ASN A 320 24.11 -25.02 -37.54
CA ASN A 320 24.83 -23.91 -36.92
C ASN A 320 26.33 -24.19 -36.85
N ASN A 321 27.02 -24.13 -37.98
CA ASN A 321 28.47 -23.87 -38.06
C ASN A 321 28.86 -23.61 -39.52
N GLU A 322 28.70 -22.37 -39.98
CA GLU A 322 29.48 -21.83 -41.08
C GLU A 322 30.35 -20.70 -40.51
N SER A 323 31.57 -21.07 -40.14
CA SER A 323 32.68 -20.12 -40.01
C SER A 323 33.56 -20.27 -41.24
N ASP A 324 33.75 -19.15 -41.93
CA ASP A 324 34.85 -18.89 -42.84
C ASP A 324 36.19 -19.34 -42.21
N GLU A 325 36.95 -20.17 -42.92
CA GLU A 325 38.23 -19.79 -43.53
C GLU A 325 39.10 -21.00 -43.88
N SER A 326 39.63 -20.91 -45.10
CA SER A 326 40.96 -21.25 -45.57
C SER A 326 41.75 -22.42 -44.94
N SER A 327 42.12 -23.33 -45.84
CA SER A 327 43.14 -24.35 -45.69
C SER A 327 44.53 -23.78 -45.38
N SER A 328 45.17 -24.26 -44.32
CA SER A 328 46.61 -24.55 -44.34
C SER A 328 46.98 -25.57 -43.24
N ASN A 329 48.04 -26.32 -43.54
CA ASN A 329 48.45 -27.58 -42.93
C ASN A 329 49.08 -27.46 -41.53
N ALA A 330 48.98 -28.56 -40.77
CA ALA A 330 50.11 -29.37 -40.25
C ALA A 330 50.06 -29.72 -38.74
N THR A 331 49.94 -31.04 -38.50
CA THR A 331 50.65 -31.88 -37.50
C THR A 331 50.71 -31.50 -36.01
N GLY A 332 50.19 -32.43 -35.17
CA GLY A 332 50.98 -33.04 -34.08
C GLY A 332 50.44 -32.95 -32.64
N GLY A 333 50.31 -34.12 -32.00
CA GLY A 333 50.39 -34.35 -30.53
C GLY A 333 49.07 -34.19 -29.76
N GLU A 334 48.41 -35.26 -29.32
CA GLU A 334 48.63 -36.11 -28.12
C GLU A 334 48.24 -35.49 -26.75
N GLU A 335 47.64 -36.37 -25.92
CA GLU A 335 47.20 -36.22 -24.52
C GLU A 335 45.87 -35.45 -24.28
N GLY A 336 44.78 -36.01 -23.77
CA GLY A 336 44.58 -37.21 -22.96
C GLY A 336 44.45 -36.87 -21.48
N ARG A 337 43.25 -36.47 -21.02
CA ARG A 337 42.82 -36.59 -19.61
C ARG A 337 41.32 -36.31 -19.47
N GLY A 338 40.55 -37.38 -19.25
CA GLY A 338 39.18 -37.30 -18.78
C GLY A 338 39.12 -37.05 -17.28
N ILE A 339 38.10 -36.31 -16.83
CA ILE A 339 37.61 -36.36 -15.45
C ILE A 339 36.08 -36.33 -15.49
N ALA A 340 35.53 -37.22 -14.67
CA ALA A 340 34.17 -37.66 -14.57
C ALA A 340 33.16 -36.60 -14.10
N SER A 341 31.94 -36.74 -14.61
CA SER A 341 30.70 -36.28 -13.97
C SER A 341 30.40 -37.15 -12.73
N PRO A 342 29.54 -36.67 -11.82
CA PRO A 342 28.52 -37.55 -11.29
C PRO A 342 27.11 -36.96 -11.41
N SER A 343 26.24 -37.79 -11.96
CA SER A 343 24.79 -37.78 -11.83
C SER A 343 24.36 -38.32 -10.46
N GLU A 344 23.29 -37.78 -9.87
CA GLU A 344 22.22 -38.51 -9.13
C GLU A 344 21.15 -37.48 -8.70
N LYS A 345 19.95 -37.52 -9.28
CA LYS A 345 18.71 -38.22 -8.86
C LYS A 345 18.00 -37.63 -7.62
N ALA A 346 16.85 -37.01 -7.92
CA ALA A 346 15.54 -37.03 -7.27
C ALA A 346 15.42 -37.37 -5.77
N ASN A 347 14.69 -36.53 -5.01
CA ASN A 347 13.40 -36.96 -4.44
C ASN A 347 12.52 -35.80 -3.96
N GLU A 348 11.21 -36.06 -3.99
CA GLU A 348 10.08 -35.21 -3.60
C GLU A 348 9.87 -35.13 -2.08
N ASN A 349 9.01 -34.16 -1.72
CA ASN A 349 8.04 -34.17 -0.61
C ASN A 349 8.45 -33.74 0.81
N SER A 350 7.98 -32.53 1.13
CA SER A 350 6.85 -32.27 2.05
C SER A 350 7.13 -31.74 3.46
N GLN A 351 6.32 -30.71 3.77
CA GLN A 351 5.63 -30.46 5.03
C GLN A 351 6.31 -29.69 6.19
N THR A 352 5.71 -28.49 6.39
CA THR A 352 5.14 -27.95 7.64
C THR A 352 6.05 -27.39 8.73
N GLY A 353 5.77 -26.12 9.08
CA GLY A 353 6.23 -25.50 10.32
C GLY A 353 6.09 -23.98 10.34
N GLY A 354 4.92 -23.44 9.99
CA GLY A 354 4.61 -22.02 10.15
C GLY A 354 4.25 -21.73 11.61
N GLU A 355 5.11 -20.98 12.30
CA GLU A 355 4.89 -20.46 13.64
C GLU A 355 4.22 -19.07 13.52
N GLU A 356 2.90 -19.01 13.77
CA GLU A 356 2.13 -17.76 13.77
C GLU A 356 2.50 -16.86 14.96
N THR A 357 3.03 -15.67 14.68
CA THR A 357 3.13 -14.57 15.64
C THR A 357 1.76 -13.95 15.89
N LYS A 358 1.15 -14.27 17.04
CA LYS A 358 0.11 -13.44 17.67
C LYS A 358 0.74 -12.23 18.38
N GLN A 359 -0.09 -11.18 18.51
CA GLN A 359 -0.06 -10.08 19.49
C GLN A 359 0.66 -8.75 19.16
N ALA A 360 -0.16 -7.71 19.02
CA ALA A 360 0.09 -6.36 19.54
C ALA A 360 -1.11 -5.75 20.28
N LYS A 361 -2.26 -6.45 20.37
CA LYS A 361 -3.48 -5.93 21.04
C LYS A 361 -3.52 -6.11 22.57
N ASP A 362 -2.60 -6.88 23.15
CA ASP A 362 -2.61 -7.18 24.59
C ASP A 362 -1.70 -6.27 25.43
N SER A 363 -1.09 -5.21 24.88
CA SER A 363 -0.10 -4.39 25.61
C SER A 363 -0.67 -3.15 26.32
N GLU A 364 -1.97 -2.90 26.21
CA GLU A 364 -2.62 -1.75 26.85
C GLU A 364 -2.99 -2.10 28.29
N VAL A 365 -2.43 -1.37 29.25
CA VAL A 365 -2.77 -1.53 30.67
C VAL A 365 -3.53 -0.29 31.10
N LYS A 366 -4.77 -0.50 31.58
CA LYS A 366 -5.58 0.53 32.18
C LYS A 366 -5.02 0.82 33.57
N ALA A 367 -4.75 2.10 33.83
CA ALA A 367 -4.36 2.56 35.15
C ALA A 367 -5.14 3.83 35.47
N MET A 368 -5.60 3.95 36.71
CA MET A 368 -6.24 5.18 37.16
C MET A 368 -5.15 6.15 37.65
N VAL A 369 -5.16 7.38 37.14
CA VAL A 369 -4.18 8.41 37.46
C VAL A 369 -4.89 9.67 37.93
N GLY A 370 -4.37 10.29 38.97
CA GLY A 370 -4.92 11.53 39.50
C GLY A 370 -4.01 12.14 40.55
N THR A 371 -4.56 13.02 41.38
CA THR A 371 -3.80 13.62 42.48
C THR A 371 -4.43 13.27 43.81
N THR A 372 -3.61 13.14 44.84
CA THR A 372 -4.11 13.00 46.20
C THR A 372 -4.67 14.34 46.70
N GLY A 373 -5.44 14.29 47.78
CA GLY A 373 -5.78 15.49 48.54
C GLY A 373 -4.54 16.18 49.11
N LEU A 374 -4.69 17.48 49.40
CA LEU A 374 -3.67 18.29 50.04
C LEU A 374 -3.52 17.82 51.50
N ALA A 375 -2.32 17.39 51.88
CA ALA A 375 -1.94 17.14 53.27
C ALA A 375 -0.55 17.72 53.49
N ASP A 376 -0.32 18.34 54.65
CA ASP A 376 0.96 18.98 55.01
C ASP A 376 1.54 19.88 53.90
N GLY A 377 0.66 20.67 53.28
CA GLY A 377 1.02 21.71 52.31
C GLY A 377 1.36 21.23 50.90
N HIS A 378 1.20 19.94 50.58
CA HIS A 378 1.51 19.43 49.25
C HIS A 378 0.58 18.28 48.81
N ARG A 379 0.63 17.94 47.52
CA ARG A 379 -0.13 16.86 46.89
C ARG A 379 0.82 15.89 46.21
N HIS A 380 0.30 14.73 45.87
CA HIS A 380 1.02 13.75 45.07
C HIS A 380 0.26 13.44 43.80
N GLY A 381 0.99 13.14 42.73
CA GLY A 381 0.48 12.33 41.65
C GLY A 381 0.30 10.88 42.14
N ALA A 382 -0.85 10.29 41.89
CA ALA A 382 -1.18 8.91 42.23
C ALA A 382 -1.42 8.12 40.94
N ARG A 383 -0.83 6.92 40.85
CA ARG A 383 -1.10 5.95 39.79
C ARG A 383 -1.40 4.61 40.41
N VAL A 384 -2.56 4.05 40.08
CA VAL A 384 -3.03 2.76 40.60
C VAL A 384 -3.54 1.86 39.47
N ASP A 385 -3.41 0.56 39.66
CA ASP A 385 -4.04 -0.45 38.82
C ASP A 385 -5.57 -0.51 39.05
N ASP A 386 -6.26 -1.37 38.29
CA ASP A 386 -7.72 -1.55 38.39
C ASP A 386 -8.17 -2.04 39.78
N ASP A 387 -7.29 -2.72 40.51
CA ASP A 387 -7.50 -3.16 41.90
C ASP A 387 -7.19 -2.06 42.93
N GLY A 388 -6.75 -0.88 42.48
CA GLY A 388 -6.44 0.27 43.30
C GLY A 388 -5.09 0.21 44.01
N ASN A 389 -4.17 -0.66 43.59
CA ASN A 389 -2.83 -0.75 44.15
C ASN A 389 -1.84 0.07 43.33
N GLY A 390 -0.88 0.72 43.97
CA GLY A 390 0.06 1.57 43.27
C GLY A 390 0.96 2.37 44.19
N LYS A 391 1.44 3.52 43.69
CA LYS A 391 2.28 4.44 44.46
C LYS A 391 1.91 5.89 44.15
N THR A 392 2.11 6.75 45.13
CA THR A 392 2.08 8.19 44.96
C THR A 392 3.49 8.74 44.78
N GLY A 393 3.64 9.95 44.22
CA GLY A 393 4.91 10.68 44.19
C GLY A 393 4.69 12.18 44.20
N ALA A 394 5.54 12.92 44.91
CA ALA A 394 5.56 14.38 44.89
C ALA A 394 6.90 14.92 44.35
N SER A 395 6.95 16.22 44.04
CA SER A 395 8.09 16.90 43.41
C SER A 395 9.38 16.88 44.23
N ASN A 396 9.30 16.73 45.55
CA ASN A 396 10.43 16.56 46.45
C ASN A 396 10.93 15.10 46.55
N GLY A 397 10.41 14.18 45.72
CA GLY A 397 10.90 12.80 45.57
C GLY A 397 10.33 11.77 46.54
N HIS A 398 9.51 12.16 47.52
CA HIS A 398 8.89 11.21 48.44
C HIS A 398 7.64 10.52 47.86
N ARG A 399 7.32 9.31 48.35
CA ARG A 399 6.33 8.40 47.77
C ARG A 399 5.59 7.60 48.85
N HIS A 400 4.29 7.37 48.66
CA HIS A 400 3.49 6.48 49.51
C HIS A 400 3.04 5.25 48.71
N PRO A 401 3.00 4.05 49.31
CA PRO A 401 2.29 2.93 48.73
C PRO A 401 0.78 3.20 48.76
N ILE A 402 0.06 2.77 47.72
CA ILE A 402 -1.40 2.75 47.68
C ILE A 402 -1.84 1.30 47.63
N LYS A 403 -2.81 0.92 48.48
CA LYS A 403 -3.45 -0.40 48.46
C LYS A 403 -4.96 -0.23 48.43
N LYS A 404 -5.63 -0.80 47.43
CA LYS A 404 -7.09 -0.70 47.24
C LYS A 404 -7.63 0.72 47.37
N PHE A 405 -7.00 1.66 46.66
CA PHE A 405 -7.30 3.09 46.65
C PHE A 405 -7.01 3.83 47.97
N VAL A 406 -6.36 3.17 48.95
CA VAL A 406 -5.97 3.80 50.22
C VAL A 406 -4.47 4.03 50.28
N VAL A 407 -4.07 5.31 50.37
CA VAL A 407 -2.68 5.72 50.57
C VAL A 407 -2.22 5.29 51.97
N GLN A 408 -1.15 4.50 52.02
CA GLN A 408 -0.58 4.00 53.25
C GLN A 408 0.29 5.08 53.92
N GLU A 409 0.38 5.03 55.25
CA GLU A 409 1.23 5.95 56.01
C GLU A 409 2.69 5.73 55.66
N VAL A 410 3.41 6.82 55.42
CA VAL A 410 4.86 6.82 55.39
C VAL A 410 5.31 8.07 56.12
N ASN A 411 6.22 7.93 57.08
CA ASN A 411 6.75 9.05 57.88
C ASN A 411 5.68 9.88 58.61
N GLY A 412 4.67 9.22 59.18
CA GLY A 412 3.71 9.83 60.11
C GLY A 412 2.60 10.67 59.49
N HIS A 413 2.45 10.67 58.16
CA HIS A 413 1.34 11.35 57.47
C HIS A 413 0.78 10.51 56.30
N LYS A 414 -0.46 10.83 55.91
CA LYS A 414 -1.21 10.20 54.82
C LYS A 414 -1.86 11.26 53.96
N HIS A 415 -2.05 10.95 52.69
CA HIS A 415 -2.88 11.75 51.82
C HIS A 415 -4.21 11.02 51.56
N PRO A 416 -5.36 11.69 51.64
CA PRO A 416 -6.60 11.08 51.19
C PRO A 416 -6.57 10.94 49.66
N LEU A 417 -7.05 9.81 49.15
CA LEU A 417 -7.23 9.57 47.73
C LEU A 417 -8.60 8.94 47.54
N SER A 418 -9.52 9.65 46.88
CA SER A 418 -10.80 9.05 46.50
C SER A 418 -10.70 8.50 45.09
N LYS A 419 -11.43 7.41 44.80
CA LYS A 419 -11.49 6.85 43.45
C LYS A 419 -12.05 7.85 42.43
N GLY A 420 -12.86 8.82 42.87
CA GLY A 420 -13.39 9.90 42.03
C GLY A 420 -12.35 10.96 41.63
N ASP A 421 -11.23 11.04 42.35
CA ASP A 421 -10.11 11.95 42.03
C ASP A 421 -9.14 11.34 41.02
N LEU A 422 -9.39 10.10 40.58
CA LEU A 422 -8.57 9.35 39.64
C LEU A 422 -9.30 9.18 38.31
N GLU A 423 -8.66 9.58 37.22
CA GLU A 423 -9.15 9.37 35.87
C GLU A 423 -8.55 8.08 35.30
N GLU A 424 -9.38 7.23 34.69
CA GLU A 424 -8.89 6.08 33.94
C GLU A 424 -8.13 6.57 32.72
N ARG A 425 -6.84 6.20 32.64
CA ARG A 425 -6.01 6.50 31.47
C ARG A 425 -5.36 5.22 30.99
N SER A 426 -5.45 5.00 29.68
CA SER A 426 -4.72 3.93 29.04
C SER A 426 -3.26 4.33 28.89
N PHE A 427 -2.37 3.45 29.34
CA PHE A 427 -0.95 3.59 29.11
C PHE A 427 -0.43 2.41 28.32
N ILE A 428 0.58 2.70 27.52
CA ILE A 428 1.33 1.69 26.81
C ILE A 428 2.37 1.12 27.78
N ASP A 429 2.27 -0.17 28.09
CA ASP A 429 3.24 -0.86 28.92
C ASP A 429 4.51 -1.14 28.10
N VAL A 430 5.50 -0.26 28.26
CA VAL A 430 6.78 -0.31 27.53
C VAL A 430 7.51 -1.62 27.82
N ASP A 431 7.44 -2.16 29.04
CA ASP A 431 8.08 -3.43 29.37
C ASP A 431 7.41 -4.59 28.65
N LYS A 432 6.07 -4.56 28.56
CA LYS A 432 5.29 -5.57 27.82
C LYS A 432 5.54 -5.50 26.31
N ILE A 433 5.68 -4.31 25.74
CA ILE A 433 6.09 -4.13 24.34
C ILE A 433 7.50 -4.66 24.10
N LEU A 434 8.46 -4.29 24.94
CA LEU A 434 9.85 -4.74 24.79
C LEU A 434 10.01 -6.25 24.98
N ASN A 435 9.19 -6.87 25.83
CA ASN A 435 9.15 -8.31 26.03
C ASN A 435 8.56 -9.05 24.81
N ASN A 436 7.59 -8.45 24.13
CA ASN A 436 7.00 -8.99 22.91
C ASN A 436 7.88 -8.78 21.65
N CYS A 437 8.86 -7.88 21.73
CA CYS A 437 9.87 -7.76 20.70
C CYS A 437 10.93 -8.88 20.92
N LYS A 438 11.29 -9.64 19.88
CA LYS A 438 12.37 -10.66 19.91
C LYS A 438 13.78 -10.02 20.04
N LEU A 439 13.93 -9.05 20.93
CA LEU A 439 15.17 -8.36 21.22
C LEU A 439 16.06 -9.25 22.10
N THR A 440 17.38 -9.17 21.91
CA THR A 440 18.28 -9.80 22.88
C THR A 440 18.17 -9.07 24.22
N GLU A 441 18.48 -9.77 25.32
CA GLU A 441 18.41 -9.19 26.66
C GLU A 441 19.33 -7.97 26.80
N LYS A 442 20.49 -8.00 26.13
CA LYS A 442 21.41 -6.87 26.04
C LYS A 442 20.81 -5.65 25.31
N ASP A 443 20.00 -5.88 24.28
CA ASP A 443 19.35 -4.80 23.53
C ASP A 443 18.20 -4.17 24.32
N ARG A 444 17.44 -4.99 25.05
CA ARG A 444 16.41 -4.52 25.99
C ARG A 444 17.00 -3.67 27.11
N GLU A 445 18.03 -4.16 27.78
CA GLU A 445 18.69 -3.44 28.86
C GLU A 445 19.32 -2.13 28.37
N TRP A 446 19.93 -2.13 27.18
CA TRP A 446 20.45 -0.90 26.57
C TRP A 446 19.36 0.13 26.25
N PHE A 447 18.20 -0.32 25.73
CA PHE A 447 17.08 0.56 25.43
C PHE A 447 16.50 1.18 26.70
N LYS A 448 16.27 0.37 27.75
CA LYS A 448 15.81 0.84 29.06
C LYS A 448 16.78 1.83 29.70
N ALA A 449 18.08 1.53 29.67
CA ALA A 449 19.11 2.42 30.18
C ALA A 449 19.19 3.74 29.38
N SER A 450 19.12 3.69 28.05
CA SER A 450 19.17 4.89 27.19
C SER A 450 17.92 5.74 27.32
N ALA A 451 16.74 5.12 27.44
CA ALA A 451 15.48 5.78 27.75
C ALA A 451 15.54 6.49 29.10
N SER A 452 15.99 5.80 30.15
CA SER A 452 16.14 6.37 31.48
C SER A 452 17.17 7.50 31.56
N GLN A 453 18.22 7.46 30.72
CA GLN A 453 19.30 8.44 30.70
C GLN A 453 18.96 9.69 29.85
N LEU A 454 18.20 9.52 28.76
CA LEU A 454 17.72 10.63 27.93
C LEU A 454 16.51 11.36 28.56
N TRP A 455 15.74 10.68 29.40
CA TRP A 455 14.44 11.15 29.88
C TRP A 455 14.31 11.10 31.40
N GLY A 456 15.37 11.51 32.13
CA GLY A 456 15.48 11.43 33.60
C GLY A 456 14.19 11.65 34.40
N SER A 457 14.09 11.00 35.57
CA SER A 457 12.88 10.80 36.39
C SER A 457 12.21 12.05 37.00
N ASP A 458 12.50 13.25 36.50
CA ASP A 458 11.99 14.49 37.06
C ASP A 458 10.60 14.81 36.48
N TRP A 459 9.59 14.64 37.32
CA TRP A 459 8.21 15.06 37.07
C TRP A 459 8.10 16.58 37.24
N ILE A 460 7.46 17.28 36.29
CA ILE A 460 7.14 18.71 36.44
C ILE A 460 5.62 18.87 36.49
N GLU A 461 5.09 19.16 37.68
CA GLU A 461 3.73 19.67 37.90
C GLU A 461 3.66 21.17 37.59
N GLY A 462 2.55 21.61 37.01
CA GLY A 462 2.18 23.02 36.87
C GLY A 462 0.69 23.18 36.66
N GLU A 463 0.02 23.90 37.56
CA GLU A 463 -1.41 24.17 37.58
C GLU A 463 -1.89 25.06 36.41
N LYS A 464 -3.20 24.99 36.18
CA LYS A 464 -4.01 25.71 35.19
C LYS A 464 -3.63 27.19 35.04
N GLY A 465 -3.03 27.50 33.90
CA GLY A 465 -2.91 28.83 33.34
C GLY A 465 -2.06 28.69 32.09
N GLY A 466 -2.67 28.89 30.92
CA GLY A 466 -2.02 28.63 29.63
C GLY A 466 -0.62 29.21 29.56
N ARG A 467 0.35 28.39 29.14
CA ARG A 467 1.50 28.80 28.33
C ARG A 467 2.28 27.62 27.76
N SER A 468 2.94 27.97 26.68
CA SER A 468 3.84 27.25 25.77
C SER A 468 4.81 26.25 26.41
N LEU A 469 5.29 25.31 25.56
CA LEU A 469 6.45 24.47 25.85
C LEU A 469 7.60 25.34 26.40
N SER A 470 8.35 24.84 27.38
CA SER A 470 9.56 25.54 27.83
C SER A 470 10.51 25.73 26.64
N LYS A 471 11.20 26.89 26.57
CA LYS A 471 12.21 27.15 25.52
C LYS A 471 13.23 26.03 25.37
N ALA A 472 13.57 25.35 26.48
CA ALA A 472 14.46 24.21 26.48
C ALA A 472 13.90 23.00 25.70
N ASN A 473 12.60 22.77 25.74
CA ASN A 473 11.95 21.70 24.98
C ASN A 473 11.71 22.09 23.53
N GLU A 474 11.43 23.37 23.25
CA GLU A 474 11.39 23.90 21.88
C GLU A 474 12.73 23.72 21.17
N ILE A 475 13.84 24.06 21.85
CA ILE A 475 15.20 23.82 21.35
C ILE A 475 15.43 22.33 21.09
N LYS A 476 15.06 21.43 22.02
CA LYS A 476 15.22 19.98 21.81
C LYS A 476 14.42 19.42 20.63
N ILE A 477 13.21 19.92 20.40
CA ILE A 477 12.37 19.51 19.26
C ILE A 477 12.97 20.05 17.94
N LYS A 478 13.51 21.27 17.97
CA LYS A 478 14.22 21.87 16.84
C LYS A 478 15.50 21.08 16.51
N ASP A 479 16.30 20.75 17.51
CA ASP A 479 17.52 19.96 17.36
C ASP A 479 17.19 18.56 16.82
N ALA A 480 16.14 17.91 17.36
CA ALA A 480 15.69 16.61 16.86
C ALA A 480 15.22 16.67 15.40
N LYS A 481 14.55 17.75 15.00
CA LYS A 481 14.15 17.96 13.61
C LYS A 481 15.36 18.17 12.70
N GLU A 482 16.33 19.00 13.12
CA GLU A 482 17.56 19.25 12.36
C GLU A 482 18.37 17.95 12.15
N ILE A 483 18.48 17.11 13.18
CA ILE A 483 19.12 15.78 13.07
C ILE A 483 18.36 14.87 12.08
N VAL A 484 17.02 14.86 12.13
CA VAL A 484 16.21 14.06 11.20
C VAL A 484 16.40 14.56 9.76
N ASP A 485 16.43 15.87 9.53
CA ASP A 485 16.65 16.46 8.21
C ASP A 485 18.05 16.17 7.67
N GLU A 486 19.07 16.19 8.53
CA GLU A 486 20.45 15.82 8.17
C GLU A 486 20.55 14.34 7.78
N VAL A 487 19.93 13.45 8.55
CA VAL A 487 19.88 12.00 8.25
C VAL A 487 19.09 11.71 6.97
N VAL A 488 18.05 12.49 6.66
CA VAL A 488 17.34 12.41 5.37
C VAL A 488 18.26 12.75 4.18
N GLY A 489 19.24 13.64 4.40
CA GLY A 489 20.27 14.01 3.42
C GLY A 489 21.31 12.92 3.17
N MET A 490 21.49 11.97 4.09
CA MET A 490 22.42 10.86 3.95
C MET A 490 21.94 9.82 2.93
N ASP A 491 22.85 8.96 2.44
CA ASP A 491 22.51 7.90 1.49
C ASP A 491 21.88 6.68 2.18
N ILE A 492 20.63 6.85 2.63
CA ILE A 492 19.80 5.80 3.23
C ILE A 492 18.67 5.39 2.27
N SER A 493 18.11 4.18 2.50
CA SER A 493 17.05 3.63 1.64
C SER A 493 15.83 4.56 1.51
N ARG A 494 15.22 4.62 0.32
CA ARG A 494 14.04 5.47 0.04
C ARG A 494 12.89 5.32 1.07
N PRO A 495 12.53 4.11 1.55
CA PRO A 495 11.49 3.97 2.57
C PRO A 495 11.87 4.61 3.91
N ALA A 496 13.14 4.52 4.30
CA ALA A 496 13.64 5.18 5.50
C ALA A 496 13.63 6.71 5.34
N LYS A 497 14.02 7.23 4.16
CA LYS A 497 13.90 8.67 3.85
C LYS A 497 12.45 9.15 3.94
N ALA A 498 11.50 8.38 3.42
CA ALA A 498 10.09 8.73 3.46
C ALA A 498 9.56 8.80 4.91
N ALA A 499 9.85 7.79 5.74
CA ALA A 499 9.44 7.79 7.14
C ALA A 499 10.09 8.92 7.94
N LEU A 500 11.37 9.22 7.70
CA LEU A 500 12.06 10.33 8.35
C LEU A 500 11.54 11.70 7.89
N ARG A 501 11.17 11.86 6.62
CA ARG A 501 10.50 13.07 6.12
C ARG A 501 9.13 13.28 6.76
N GLU A 502 8.37 12.20 6.95
CA GLU A 502 7.09 12.26 7.65
C GLU A 502 7.27 12.63 9.14
N ALA A 503 8.28 12.05 9.79
CA ALA A 503 8.66 12.41 11.16
C ALA A 503 9.11 13.88 11.26
N SER A 504 9.95 14.37 10.34
CA SER A 504 10.37 15.77 10.27
C SER A 504 9.18 16.72 10.04
N THR A 505 8.24 16.34 9.17
CA THR A 505 7.01 17.09 8.92
C THR A 505 6.16 17.16 10.18
N SER A 506 6.03 16.03 10.90
CA SER A 506 5.27 15.97 12.16
C SER A 506 5.92 16.83 13.25
N LEU A 507 7.25 16.81 13.36
CA LEU A 507 7.99 17.69 14.28
C LEU A 507 7.83 19.17 13.90
N ALA A 508 7.78 19.49 12.60
CA ALA A 508 7.51 20.83 12.11
C ALA A 508 6.09 21.29 12.47
N THR A 509 5.08 20.44 12.30
CA THR A 509 3.70 20.73 12.71
C THR A 509 3.59 20.98 14.21
N VAL A 510 4.30 20.19 15.03
CA VAL A 510 4.39 20.42 16.47
C VAL A 510 5.02 21.79 16.76
N LEU A 511 6.13 22.14 16.12
CA LEU A 511 6.77 23.46 16.31
C LEU A 511 5.86 24.62 15.90
N VAL A 512 5.11 24.50 14.80
CA VAL A 512 4.15 25.52 14.35
C VAL A 512 2.98 25.67 15.33
N GLY A 513 2.43 24.55 15.82
CA GLY A 513 1.33 24.55 16.79
C GLY A 513 1.72 25.10 18.17
N LEU A 514 3.01 25.21 18.48
CA LEU A 514 3.50 25.79 19.73
C LEU A 514 3.55 27.32 19.72
N GLY A 515 3.34 27.96 18.57
CA GLY A 515 3.25 29.41 18.41
C GLY A 515 1.82 29.96 18.48
N GLU A 516 0.79 29.12 18.42
CA GLU A 516 -0.62 29.55 18.36
C GLU A 516 -1.37 29.12 19.63
N GLU A 517 -1.86 30.10 20.40
CA GLU A 517 -2.75 29.84 21.53
C GLU A 517 -4.08 29.28 21.01
N THR A 518 -4.30 27.97 21.19
CA THR A 518 -5.62 27.35 21.02
C THR A 518 -5.99 26.57 22.28
N GLU A 519 -7.26 26.66 22.69
CA GLU A 519 -7.79 26.20 23.98
C GLU A 519 -7.83 24.66 24.16
N THR A 520 -7.34 23.88 23.20
CA THR A 520 -7.37 22.40 23.28
C THR A 520 -6.09 21.77 22.72
N SER A 521 -4.96 21.90 23.42
CA SER A 521 -3.77 21.11 23.07
C SER A 521 -3.62 19.90 24.01
N THR A 522 -3.77 18.71 23.44
CA THR A 522 -3.34 17.45 24.06
C THR A 522 -1.81 17.46 24.15
N LYS A 523 -1.26 17.47 25.37
CA LYS A 523 0.19 17.34 25.58
C LYS A 523 0.64 15.95 25.13
N VAL A 524 1.42 15.89 24.05
CA VAL A 524 2.12 14.68 23.59
C VAL A 524 3.57 14.78 24.04
N GLU A 525 4.05 13.84 24.85
CA GLU A 525 5.47 13.82 25.20
C GLU A 525 6.29 13.23 24.04
N VAL A 526 7.53 13.69 23.87
CA VAL A 526 8.43 13.22 22.80
C VAL A 526 8.67 11.70 22.89
N LYS A 527 8.67 11.14 24.11
CA LYS A 527 8.75 9.69 24.31
C LYS A 527 7.49 8.97 23.79
N ASP A 528 6.31 9.58 23.88
CA ASP A 528 5.06 9.01 23.39
C ASP A 528 5.03 9.01 21.86
N ALA A 529 5.53 10.08 21.23
CA ALA A 529 5.67 10.14 19.78
C ALA A 529 6.66 9.09 19.24
N MET A 530 7.81 8.91 19.88
CA MET A 530 8.78 7.88 19.46
C MET A 530 8.30 6.46 19.74
N VAL A 531 7.60 6.24 20.85
CA VAL A 531 6.97 4.94 21.16
C VAL A 531 5.87 4.64 20.13
N PHE A 532 5.13 5.63 19.66
CA PHE A 532 4.14 5.47 18.59
C PHE A 532 4.80 5.06 17.28
N VAL A 533 5.90 5.72 16.89
CA VAL A 533 6.67 5.38 15.68
C VAL A 533 7.31 3.98 15.80
N LEU A 534 7.81 3.60 16.98
CA LEU A 534 8.37 2.28 17.21
C LEU A 534 7.31 1.18 17.29
N ALA A 535 6.12 1.47 17.84
CA ALA A 535 5.03 0.50 17.98
C ALA A 535 4.42 0.11 16.63
N GLU A 536 4.33 1.06 15.70
CA GLU A 536 3.77 0.85 14.36
C GLU A 536 4.81 0.35 13.33
N ALA A 537 6.11 0.46 13.65
CA ALA A 537 7.17 -0.05 12.79
C ALA A 537 7.19 -1.59 12.77
N SER A 538 7.46 -2.19 11.60
CA SER A 538 7.65 -3.65 11.48
C SER A 538 8.86 -4.12 12.30
N SER A 539 8.95 -5.42 12.59
CA SER A 539 10.11 -5.98 13.33
C SER A 539 11.44 -5.65 12.65
N GLU A 540 11.47 -5.63 11.31
CA GLU A 540 12.66 -5.27 10.53
C GLU A 540 12.94 -3.76 10.58
N GLN A 541 11.92 -2.92 10.50
CA GLN A 541 12.05 -1.46 10.63
C GLN A 541 12.51 -1.04 12.03
N ARG A 542 11.97 -1.68 13.08
CA ARG A 542 12.43 -1.50 14.47
C ARG A 542 13.90 -1.88 14.61
N THR A 543 14.31 -3.02 14.04
CA THR A 543 15.71 -3.48 14.07
C THR A 543 16.63 -2.49 13.37
N LYS A 544 16.27 -2.03 12.16
CA LYS A 544 17.03 -1.01 11.41
C LYS A 544 17.07 0.33 12.12
N MET A 545 16.00 0.74 12.80
CA MET A 545 15.95 2.00 13.54
C MET A 545 16.79 1.94 14.83
N ILE A 546 16.80 0.78 15.50
CA ILE A 546 17.71 0.51 16.63
C ILE A 546 19.16 0.45 16.15
N GLU A 547 19.46 -0.15 14.99
CA GLU A 547 20.79 -0.13 14.38
C GLU A 547 21.24 1.28 13.99
N LEU A 548 20.37 2.09 13.41
CA LEU A 548 20.64 3.49 13.09
C LEU A 548 20.91 4.32 14.35
N LEU A 549 20.13 4.13 15.42
CA LEU A 549 20.37 4.79 16.71
C LEU A 549 21.68 4.33 17.36
N ARG A 550 22.08 3.07 17.17
CA ARG A 550 23.39 2.56 17.60
C ARG A 550 24.53 3.16 16.81
N LEU A 551 24.39 3.26 15.48
CA LEU A 551 25.37 3.88 14.61
C LEU A 551 25.55 5.35 14.97
N GLY A 552 24.45 6.09 15.17
CA GLY A 552 24.48 7.49 15.61
C GLY A 552 25.22 7.66 16.94
N LYS A 553 24.94 6.82 17.95
CA LYS A 553 25.65 6.86 19.24
C LYS A 553 27.13 6.44 19.13
N GLN A 554 27.49 5.60 18.16
CA GLN A 554 28.88 5.26 17.87
C GLN A 554 29.62 6.41 17.18
N ILE A 555 28.97 7.09 16.23
CA ILE A 555 29.50 8.29 15.57
C ILE A 555 29.71 9.40 16.60
N GLU A 556 28.72 9.69 17.44
CA GLU A 556 28.83 10.71 18.50
C GLU A 556 29.97 10.40 19.49
N LYS A 557 30.22 9.11 19.77
CA LYS A 557 31.34 8.67 20.60
C LYS A 557 32.69 8.76 19.89
N GLN A 558 32.72 8.58 18.56
CA GLN A 558 33.90 8.79 17.74
C GLN A 558 34.22 10.28 17.60
N ASP A 559 33.21 11.13 17.39
CA ASP A 559 33.36 12.58 17.35
C ASP A 559 33.85 13.12 18.69
N ARG A 560 33.26 12.68 19.82
CA ARG A 560 33.81 13.04 21.14
C ARG A 560 35.26 12.60 21.35
N ARG A 561 35.64 11.42 20.84
CA ARG A 561 37.04 10.97 20.90
C ARG A 561 37.95 11.79 19.97
N LEU A 562 37.43 12.24 18.83
CA LEU A 562 38.15 13.08 17.90
C LEU A 562 38.33 14.50 18.47
N GLU A 563 37.30 15.04 19.12
CA GLU A 563 37.36 16.31 19.86
C GLU A 563 38.32 16.23 21.05
N ASP A 564 38.28 15.15 21.83
CA ASP A 564 39.24 14.91 22.91
C ASP A 564 40.67 14.75 22.37
N PHE A 565 40.83 14.12 21.21
CA PHE A 565 42.11 13.99 20.51
C PHE A 565 42.63 15.33 19.97
N HIS A 566 41.77 16.17 19.39
CA HIS A 566 42.10 17.53 18.98
C HIS A 566 42.50 18.40 20.18
N ARG A 567 41.75 18.29 21.28
CA ARG A 567 42.07 18.94 22.55
C ARG A 567 43.41 18.48 23.13
N MET A 568 43.76 17.18 23.01
CA MET A 568 45.07 16.65 23.41
C MET A 568 46.21 17.13 22.50
N LEU A 569 45.95 17.36 21.22
CA LEU A 569 46.91 17.92 20.26
C LEU A 569 47.02 19.46 20.34
N GLY A 570 46.27 20.10 21.24
CA GLY A 570 46.26 21.55 21.42
C GLY A 570 45.72 22.31 20.21
N ARG A 571 44.85 21.68 19.41
CA ARG A 571 44.14 22.30 18.28
C ARG A 571 42.69 22.59 18.62
#